data_AF-A0A5B1BM59-F1
#
_entry.id   AF-A0A5B1BM59-F1
#
_cell.length_a   1.000
_cell.length_b   1.000
_cell.length_c   1.000
_cell.angle_alpha   90.00
_cell.angle_beta   90.00
_cell.angle_gamma   90.00
#
_symmetry.space_group_name_H-M   'P 1'
#
loop_
_entity.id
_entity.type
_entity.pdbx_description
1 polymer ?
#
loop_
_entity_poly.entity_id
_entity_poly.type
_entity_poly.pdbx_seq_one_letter_code
_entity_poly.pdbx_strand_id
1 'polypeptide(L)'
;MQTTRERLGEPGVRGHRIQFNPRSWAGLLPAALAGRDSISRGEVFEIAETGCYSEVFAASYLWGVGSNGYGPHRYREIVNAAGGRLDDLLRRAAQNAATDVISGYAMLYGGYEPRSRAAALEEPWARIAGLGPAFFTKFLYFTTPGALILDRVLARRVHALSGMPYLVRRTGQPYDWSPYRYCVYLHWMAQTATALQCAAEELELAMFTLDMRDFA
;
A
#
# COMPACT_ATOMS: atom_id res chain seq x y z
N MET A 1 26.37 -5.73 9.78
CA MET A 1 25.08 -6.08 9.14
C MET A 1 25.39 -6.67 7.78
N GLN A 2 25.01 -7.93 7.53
CA GLN A 2 24.90 -8.44 6.17
C GLN A 2 23.95 -7.49 5.42
N THR A 3 24.34 -6.99 4.25
CA THR A 3 23.56 -5.93 3.61
C THR A 3 22.17 -6.46 3.28
N THR A 4 21.11 -5.68 3.51
CA THR A 4 19.72 -6.07 3.20
C THR A 4 19.60 -6.66 1.79
N ARG A 5 20.40 -6.14 0.86
CA ARG A 5 20.56 -6.60 -0.51
C ARG A 5 21.04 -8.06 -0.66
N GLU A 6 21.99 -8.51 0.17
CA GLU A 6 22.47 -9.89 0.19
C GLU A 6 21.40 -10.87 0.69
N ARG A 7 20.49 -10.42 1.56
CA ARG A 7 19.40 -11.25 2.10
C ARG A 7 18.17 -11.33 1.19
N LEU A 8 17.90 -10.31 0.39
CA LEU A 8 16.76 -10.30 -0.55
C LEU A 8 17.00 -11.16 -1.80
N GLY A 9 18.25 -11.55 -2.07
CA GLY A 9 18.63 -12.34 -3.25
C GLY A 9 18.57 -11.53 -4.55
N GLU A 10 18.88 -12.19 -5.67
CA GLU A 10 18.89 -11.59 -7.02
C GLU A 10 17.56 -10.88 -7.38
N PRO A 11 16.37 -11.41 -7.05
CA PRO A 11 15.11 -10.73 -7.35
C PRO A 11 14.85 -9.46 -6.53
N GLY A 12 15.62 -9.23 -5.46
CA GLY A 12 15.51 -8.07 -4.58
C GLY A 12 14.09 -7.84 -4.06
N VAL A 13 13.69 -6.57 -4.01
CA VAL A 13 12.35 -6.16 -3.59
C VAL A 13 11.25 -6.73 -4.50
N ARG A 14 11.52 -6.84 -5.81
CA ARG A 14 10.53 -7.32 -6.80
C ARG A 14 10.18 -8.79 -6.61
N GLY A 15 11.07 -9.59 -6.01
CA GLY A 15 10.86 -11.02 -5.76
C GLY A 15 9.81 -11.36 -4.70
N HIS A 16 9.39 -10.41 -3.85
CA HIS A 16 8.45 -10.70 -2.77
C HIS A 16 7.11 -11.21 -3.31
N ARG A 17 6.81 -12.49 -3.06
CA ARG A 17 5.68 -13.23 -3.61
C ARG A 17 4.73 -13.69 -2.53
N ILE A 18 3.44 -13.64 -2.84
CA ILE A 18 2.37 -14.20 -2.03
C ILE A 18 1.61 -15.27 -2.82
N GLN A 19 1.09 -16.25 -2.09
CA GLN A 19 0.16 -17.25 -2.59
C GLN A 19 -1.28 -16.79 -2.33
N PHE A 20 -2.21 -17.14 -3.21
CA PHE A 20 -3.64 -16.86 -3.07
C PHE A 20 -4.49 -17.98 -3.66
N ASN A 21 -5.74 -18.10 -3.21
CA ASN A 21 -6.69 -19.07 -3.77
C ASN A 21 -7.41 -18.48 -4.99
N PRO A 22 -7.15 -18.96 -6.23
CA PRO A 22 -7.74 -18.38 -7.43
C PRO A 22 -9.28 -18.46 -7.43
N ARG A 23 -9.84 -19.52 -6.83
CA ARG A 23 -11.31 -19.72 -6.76
C ARG A 23 -12.00 -18.65 -5.94
N SER A 24 -11.36 -18.19 -4.86
CA SER A 24 -11.92 -17.12 -4.00
C SER A 24 -11.95 -15.77 -4.71
N TRP A 25 -11.13 -15.60 -5.75
CA TRP A 25 -10.97 -14.38 -6.54
C TRP A 25 -11.58 -14.46 -7.94
N ALA A 26 -12.33 -15.52 -8.25
CA ALA A 26 -12.94 -15.71 -9.56
C ALA A 26 -13.79 -14.50 -9.98
N GLY A 27 -13.55 -13.98 -11.18
CA GLY A 27 -14.22 -12.81 -11.73
C GLY A 27 -13.78 -11.46 -11.15
N LEU A 28 -12.79 -11.45 -10.24
CA LEU A 28 -12.24 -10.22 -9.63
C LEU A 28 -10.81 -9.91 -10.09
N LEU A 29 -10.12 -10.89 -10.67
CA LEU A 29 -8.73 -10.76 -11.08
C LEU A 29 -8.61 -10.11 -12.47
N PRO A 30 -7.58 -9.29 -12.69
CA PRO A 30 -7.13 -8.91 -14.04
C PRO A 30 -6.90 -10.14 -14.91
N ALA A 31 -7.07 -9.99 -16.23
CA ALA A 31 -6.87 -11.09 -17.18
C ALA A 31 -5.46 -11.69 -17.08
N ALA A 32 -4.45 -10.86 -16.82
CA ALA A 32 -3.05 -11.28 -16.63
C ALA A 32 -2.84 -12.23 -15.42
N LEU A 33 -3.79 -12.27 -14.48
CA LEU A 33 -3.74 -13.12 -13.29
C LEU A 33 -4.71 -14.32 -13.37
N ALA A 34 -5.42 -14.49 -14.47
CA ALA A 34 -6.35 -15.61 -14.64
C ALA A 34 -5.63 -16.97 -14.55
N GLY A 35 -6.16 -17.88 -13.74
CA GLY A 35 -5.61 -19.22 -13.54
C GLY A 35 -4.33 -19.30 -12.69
N ARG A 36 -3.82 -18.16 -12.22
CA ARG A 36 -2.64 -18.10 -11.34
C ARG A 36 -3.03 -18.27 -9.88
N ASP A 37 -2.11 -18.79 -9.07
CA ASP A 37 -2.22 -18.97 -7.62
C ASP A 37 -1.20 -18.16 -6.81
N SER A 38 -0.33 -17.40 -7.49
CA SER A 38 0.65 -16.55 -6.85
C SER A 38 0.95 -15.31 -7.67
N ILE A 39 1.38 -14.26 -6.98
CA ILE A 39 1.79 -12.98 -7.57
C ILE A 39 2.96 -12.40 -6.79
N SER A 40 3.97 -11.92 -7.51
CA SER A 40 5.11 -11.19 -6.96
C SER A 40 4.92 -9.68 -7.04
N ARG A 41 5.67 -8.96 -6.21
CA ARG A 41 5.72 -7.49 -6.22
C ARG A 41 6.12 -6.96 -7.60
N GLY A 42 7.06 -7.62 -8.28
CA GLY A 42 7.46 -7.29 -9.66
C GLY A 42 6.32 -7.40 -10.67
N GLU A 43 5.50 -8.44 -10.56
CA GLU A 43 4.36 -8.66 -11.46
C GLU A 43 3.25 -7.60 -11.25
N VAL A 44 3.09 -7.07 -10.04
CA VAL A 44 2.18 -5.93 -9.82
C VAL A 44 2.70 -4.66 -10.50
N PHE A 45 4.02 -4.44 -10.51
CA PHE A 45 4.61 -3.32 -11.28
C PHE A 45 4.43 -3.50 -12.78
N GLU A 46 4.59 -4.71 -13.32
CA GLU A 46 4.32 -5.00 -14.73
C GLU A 46 2.86 -4.72 -15.10
N ILE A 47 1.91 -5.04 -14.21
CA ILE A 47 0.50 -4.65 -14.38
C ILE A 47 0.35 -3.13 -14.33
N ALA A 48 1.12 -2.42 -13.51
CA ALA A 48 1.08 -0.96 -13.47
C ALA A 48 1.56 -0.28 -14.76
N GLU A 49 2.47 -0.91 -15.49
CA GLU A 49 2.96 -0.43 -16.78
C GLU A 49 1.86 -0.47 -17.88
N THR A 50 0.78 -1.23 -17.70
CA THR A 50 -0.36 -1.25 -18.65
C THR A 50 -1.22 0.02 -18.59
N GLY A 51 -1.12 0.80 -17.51
CA GLY A 51 -1.90 2.01 -17.29
C GLY A 51 -3.35 1.81 -16.85
N CYS A 52 -3.79 0.56 -16.63
CA CYS A 52 -5.15 0.25 -16.18
C CYS A 52 -5.24 0.28 -14.64
N TYR A 53 -5.60 1.43 -14.05
CA TYR A 53 -5.55 1.64 -12.60
C TYR A 53 -6.40 0.68 -11.78
N SER A 54 -7.57 0.28 -12.30
CA SER A 54 -8.42 -0.73 -11.66
C SER A 54 -7.77 -2.12 -11.63
N GLU A 55 -7.01 -2.51 -12.66
CA GLU A 55 -6.22 -3.75 -12.64
C GLU A 55 -5.07 -3.68 -11.65
N VAL A 56 -4.37 -2.54 -11.58
CA VAL A 56 -3.31 -2.31 -10.58
C VAL A 56 -3.87 -2.37 -9.17
N PHE A 57 -5.03 -1.78 -8.95
CA PHE A 57 -5.70 -1.85 -7.66
C PHE A 57 -6.09 -3.28 -7.30
N ALA A 58 -6.67 -4.04 -8.24
CA ALA A 58 -6.98 -5.45 -8.03
C ALA A 58 -5.73 -6.28 -7.66
N ALA A 59 -4.65 -6.12 -8.43
CA ALA A 59 -3.40 -6.84 -8.23
C ALA A 59 -2.71 -6.46 -6.91
N SER A 60 -2.62 -5.17 -6.60
CA SER A 60 -2.01 -4.67 -5.35
C SER A 60 -2.84 -5.02 -4.12
N TYR A 61 -4.17 -5.02 -4.23
CA TYR A 61 -5.06 -5.44 -3.16
C TYR A 61 -4.92 -6.94 -2.89
N LEU A 62 -4.96 -7.77 -3.95
CA LEU A 62 -4.71 -9.21 -3.87
C LEU A 62 -3.37 -9.50 -3.19
N TRP A 63 -2.30 -8.87 -3.67
CA TRP A 63 -0.95 -9.02 -3.13
C TRP A 63 -0.87 -8.60 -1.65
N GLY A 64 -1.57 -7.53 -1.29
CA GLY A 64 -1.60 -6.99 0.07
C GLY A 64 -2.44 -7.77 1.09
N VAL A 65 -3.46 -8.50 0.65
CA VAL A 65 -4.31 -9.33 1.53
C VAL A 65 -3.60 -10.61 1.94
N GLY A 66 -2.81 -11.21 1.04
CA GLY A 66 -2.23 -12.53 1.21
C GLY A 66 -3.28 -13.65 1.21
N SER A 67 -3.06 -14.68 2.03
CA SER A 67 -3.93 -15.86 2.14
C SER A 67 -5.23 -15.65 2.93
N ASN A 68 -5.53 -14.41 3.35
CA ASN A 68 -6.72 -14.12 4.13
C ASN A 68 -7.99 -14.22 3.28
N GLY A 69 -8.83 -15.23 3.53
CA GLY A 69 -10.05 -15.50 2.76
C GLY A 69 -11.12 -14.41 2.77
N TYR A 70 -11.03 -13.42 3.67
CA TYR A 70 -11.95 -12.28 3.72
C TYR A 70 -11.65 -11.19 2.67
N GLY A 71 -10.46 -11.20 2.06
CA GLY A 71 -10.04 -10.19 1.08
C GLY A 71 -10.98 -10.02 -0.12
N PRO A 72 -11.38 -11.09 -0.83
CA PRO A 72 -12.27 -10.99 -1.98
C PRO A 72 -13.63 -10.36 -1.66
N HIS A 73 -14.18 -10.65 -0.48
CA HIS A 73 -15.45 -10.06 -0.05
C HIS A 73 -15.31 -8.55 0.11
N ARG A 74 -14.32 -8.10 0.89
CA ARG A 74 -14.07 -6.68 1.11
C ARG A 74 -13.70 -5.95 -0.18
N TYR A 75 -12.96 -6.59 -1.08
CA TYR A 75 -12.66 -6.05 -2.39
C TYR A 75 -13.96 -5.77 -3.18
N ARG A 76 -14.90 -6.73 -3.24
CA ARG A 76 -16.21 -6.51 -3.88
C ARG A 76 -16.99 -5.36 -3.26
N GLU A 77 -17.00 -5.25 -1.92
CA GLU A 77 -17.65 -4.13 -1.24
C GLU A 77 -17.06 -2.78 -1.66
N ILE A 78 -15.73 -2.68 -1.77
CA ILE A 78 -15.05 -1.46 -2.23
C ILE A 78 -15.39 -1.15 -3.69
N VAL A 79 -15.34 -2.14 -4.58
CA VAL A 79 -15.69 -1.97 -6.01
C VAL A 79 -17.15 -1.50 -6.16
N ASN A 80 -18.08 -2.13 -5.44
CA ASN A 80 -19.48 -1.75 -5.44
C ASN A 80 -19.69 -0.34 -4.87
N ALA A 81 -18.98 0.00 -3.78
CA ALA A 81 -19.02 1.34 -3.20
C ALA A 81 -18.44 2.42 -4.11
N ALA A 82 -17.61 2.06 -5.09
CA ALA A 82 -17.13 2.99 -6.11
C ALA A 82 -18.20 3.33 -7.17
N GLY A 83 -19.32 2.61 -7.21
CA GLY A 83 -20.47 2.94 -8.07
C GLY A 83 -20.13 2.96 -9.57
N GLY A 84 -19.25 2.06 -10.03
CA GLY A 84 -18.78 2.02 -11.42
C GLY A 84 -17.69 3.05 -11.76
N ARG A 85 -17.28 3.89 -10.81
CA ARG A 85 -16.27 4.95 -11.01
C ARG A 85 -14.88 4.58 -10.50
N LEU A 86 -14.62 3.30 -10.21
CA LEU A 86 -13.40 2.84 -9.55
C LEU A 86 -12.13 3.32 -10.27
N ASP A 87 -12.03 3.07 -11.57
CA ASP A 87 -10.86 3.44 -12.36
C ASP A 87 -10.66 4.97 -12.39
N ASP A 88 -11.74 5.74 -12.52
CA ASP A 88 -11.69 7.21 -12.52
C ASP A 88 -11.24 7.80 -11.18
N LEU A 89 -11.69 7.22 -10.07
CA LEU A 89 -11.30 7.63 -8.72
C LEU A 89 -9.81 7.35 -8.50
N LEU A 90 -9.35 6.14 -8.84
CA LEU A 90 -7.97 5.73 -8.73
C LEU A 90 -7.04 6.54 -9.64
N ARG A 91 -7.46 6.80 -10.88
CA ARG A 91 -6.74 7.64 -11.84
C ARG A 91 -6.56 9.06 -11.32
N ARG A 92 -7.61 9.69 -10.78
CA ARG A 92 -7.51 11.02 -10.18
C ARG A 92 -6.53 11.06 -9.03
N ALA A 93 -6.54 10.04 -8.16
CA ALA A 93 -5.58 9.95 -7.08
C ALA A 93 -4.14 9.82 -7.59
N ALA A 94 -3.88 8.92 -8.56
CA ALA A 94 -2.55 8.74 -9.16
C ALA A 94 -2.05 10.00 -9.90
N GLN A 95 -2.93 10.70 -10.61
CA GLN A 95 -2.59 11.97 -11.27
C GLN A 95 -2.21 13.07 -10.26
N ASN A 96 -2.90 13.16 -9.13
CA ASN A 96 -2.53 14.09 -8.06
C ASN A 96 -1.23 13.64 -7.37
N ALA A 97 -1.01 12.33 -7.26
CA ALA A 97 0.21 11.76 -6.70
C ALA A 97 1.47 12.09 -7.53
N ALA A 98 1.31 12.35 -8.83
CA ALA A 98 2.40 12.71 -9.73
C ALA A 98 3.01 14.09 -9.40
N THR A 99 2.24 15.01 -8.80
CA THR A 99 2.76 16.27 -8.26
C THR A 99 3.50 16.02 -6.96
N ASP A 100 2.83 15.35 -6.03
CA ASP A 100 3.41 14.87 -4.78
C ASP A 100 2.58 13.71 -4.21
N VAL A 101 3.25 12.74 -3.61
CA VAL A 101 2.63 11.52 -3.08
C VAL A 101 1.52 11.82 -2.05
N ILE A 102 1.62 12.92 -1.31
CA ILE A 102 0.68 13.27 -0.24
C ILE A 102 -0.63 13.79 -0.83
N SER A 103 -0.61 14.52 -1.94
CA SER A 103 -1.79 14.94 -2.69
C SER A 103 -2.58 13.73 -3.18
N GLY A 104 -1.91 12.73 -3.75
CA GLY A 104 -2.57 11.47 -4.13
C GLY A 104 -3.18 10.71 -2.95
N TYR A 105 -2.46 10.66 -1.82
CA TYR A 105 -2.98 10.09 -0.58
C TYR A 105 -4.21 10.85 -0.08
N ALA A 106 -4.18 12.18 -0.08
CA ALA A 106 -5.27 13.05 0.37
C ALA A 106 -6.53 12.86 -0.49
N MET A 107 -6.39 12.60 -1.79
CA MET A 107 -7.50 12.25 -2.68
C MET A 107 -8.23 11.00 -2.20
N LEU A 108 -7.51 9.92 -1.89
CA LEU A 108 -8.08 8.64 -1.43
C LEU A 108 -8.60 8.73 0.01
N TYR A 109 -7.97 9.58 0.83
CA TYR A 109 -8.39 9.84 2.20
C TYR A 109 -9.65 10.71 2.25
N GLY A 110 -9.85 11.61 1.30
CA GLY A 110 -10.97 12.58 1.28
C GLY A 110 -10.64 13.89 2.00
N GLY A 111 -9.41 14.40 1.87
CA GLY A 111 -8.95 15.65 2.49
C GLY A 111 -7.64 15.50 3.26
N TYR A 112 -7.23 16.57 3.95
CA TYR A 112 -5.99 16.61 4.74
C TYR A 112 -6.20 16.33 6.23
N GLU A 113 -7.40 16.60 6.73
CA GLU A 113 -7.70 16.58 8.15
C GLU A 113 -8.71 15.48 8.51
N PRO A 114 -8.43 14.63 9.50
CA PRO A 114 -9.33 13.54 9.90
C PRO A 114 -10.76 13.98 10.24
N ARG A 115 -10.90 15.18 10.84
CA ARG A 115 -12.18 15.69 11.35
C ARG A 115 -13.06 16.33 10.28
N SER A 116 -12.51 16.64 9.12
CA SER A 116 -13.22 17.30 8.02
C SER A 116 -13.05 16.53 6.70
N ARG A 117 -12.93 15.20 6.81
CA ARG A 117 -12.89 14.33 5.62
C ARG A 117 -14.22 14.39 4.89
N ALA A 118 -14.16 14.54 3.58
CA ALA A 118 -15.31 14.48 2.70
C ALA A 118 -16.02 13.12 2.76
N ALA A 119 -17.30 13.10 2.41
CA ALA A 119 -18.05 11.86 2.22
C ALA A 119 -17.44 11.00 1.10
N ALA A 120 -17.79 9.72 1.05
CA ALA A 120 -17.38 8.88 -0.08
C ALA A 120 -18.01 9.41 -1.38
N LEU A 121 -17.25 9.37 -2.48
CA LEU A 121 -17.63 9.85 -3.81
C LEU A 121 -17.90 11.37 -3.92
N GLU A 122 -17.61 12.14 -2.88
CA GLU A 122 -17.74 13.59 -2.90
C GLU A 122 -16.59 14.24 -3.68
N GLU A 123 -16.91 14.99 -4.74
CA GLU A 123 -15.94 15.74 -5.52
C GLU A 123 -15.35 16.92 -4.72
N PRO A 124 -14.06 17.27 -4.91
CA PRO A 124 -13.13 16.75 -5.91
C PRO A 124 -12.42 15.46 -5.49
N TRP A 125 -12.76 14.88 -4.33
CA TRP A 125 -12.00 13.79 -3.74
C TRP A 125 -12.25 12.44 -4.43
N ALA A 126 -11.36 11.49 -4.17
CA ALA A 126 -11.41 10.12 -4.69
C ALA A 126 -11.72 9.09 -3.61
N ARG A 127 -12.36 9.51 -2.51
CA ARG A 127 -12.64 8.66 -1.36
C ARG A 127 -13.67 7.58 -1.70
N ILE A 128 -13.33 6.32 -1.46
CA ILE A 128 -14.22 5.17 -1.62
C ILE A 128 -14.55 4.61 -0.23
N ALA A 129 -15.83 4.32 0.04
CA ALA A 129 -16.21 3.70 1.31
C ALA A 129 -15.56 2.31 1.45
N GLY A 130 -15.04 2.00 2.64
CA GLY A 130 -14.35 0.74 2.92
C GLY A 130 -12.88 0.67 2.42
N LEU A 131 -12.43 1.59 1.57
CA LEU A 131 -11.02 1.65 1.14
C LEU A 131 -10.16 2.38 2.20
N GLY A 132 -9.41 1.59 2.97
CA GLY A 132 -8.57 2.10 4.05
C GLY A 132 -7.11 2.41 3.64
N PRO A 133 -6.39 3.20 4.47
CA PRO A 133 -4.99 3.61 4.25
C PRO A 133 -4.01 2.52 3.87
N ALA A 134 -4.11 1.34 4.49
CA ALA A 134 -3.18 0.24 4.20
C ALA A 134 -3.26 -0.29 2.76
N PHE A 135 -4.41 -0.13 2.10
CA PHE A 135 -4.60 -0.60 0.73
C PHE A 135 -4.37 0.50 -0.29
N PHE A 136 -4.77 1.73 0.01
CA PHE A 136 -4.51 2.81 -0.92
C PHE A 136 -3.03 3.22 -0.94
N THR A 137 -2.25 3.02 0.14
CA THR A 137 -0.78 3.14 0.08
C THR A 137 -0.13 2.06 -0.76
N LYS A 138 -0.69 0.84 -0.80
CA LYS A 138 -0.24 -0.21 -1.73
C LYS A 138 -0.52 0.17 -3.17
N PHE A 139 -1.70 0.69 -3.47
CA PHE A 139 -1.99 1.22 -4.80
C PHE A 139 -1.02 2.34 -5.20
N LEU A 140 -0.79 3.33 -4.33
CA LEU A 140 0.17 4.41 -4.59
C LEU A 140 1.60 3.89 -4.77
N TYR A 141 2.02 2.90 -3.98
CA TYR A 141 3.34 2.27 -4.10
C TYR A 141 3.63 1.77 -5.53
N PHE A 142 2.64 1.18 -6.20
CA PHE A 142 2.81 0.66 -7.57
C PHE A 142 2.59 1.70 -8.67
N THR A 143 2.02 2.86 -8.35
CA THR A 143 1.59 3.87 -9.34
C THR A 143 2.32 5.20 -9.21
N THR A 144 3.10 5.40 -8.15
CA THR A 144 3.70 6.69 -7.83
C THR A 144 5.13 6.49 -7.28
N PRO A 145 6.16 7.02 -7.97
CA PRO A 145 7.51 7.03 -7.43
C PRO A 145 7.57 7.70 -6.05
N GLY A 146 8.33 7.11 -5.13
CA GLY A 146 8.52 7.65 -3.77
C GLY A 146 7.39 7.35 -2.78
N ALA A 147 6.27 6.73 -3.21
CA ALA A 147 5.31 6.15 -2.28
C ALA A 147 5.90 4.89 -1.63
N LEU A 148 5.61 4.66 -0.35
CA LEU A 148 5.96 3.45 0.39
C LEU A 148 4.71 2.89 1.06
N ILE A 149 4.68 1.58 1.26
CA ILE A 149 3.52 0.95 1.90
C ILE A 149 3.50 1.36 3.37
N LEU A 150 2.34 1.76 3.88
CA LEU A 150 2.11 1.88 5.32
C LEU A 150 0.97 0.95 5.69
N ASP A 151 1.27 -0.12 6.42
CA ASP A 151 0.27 -1.02 6.98
C ASP A 151 0.51 -1.26 8.47
N ARG A 152 -0.31 -2.13 9.08
CA ARG A 152 -0.25 -2.36 10.52
C ARG A 152 1.11 -2.93 10.96
N VAL A 153 1.76 -3.73 10.13
CA VAL A 153 3.07 -4.32 10.45
C VAL A 153 4.11 -3.21 10.46
N LEU A 154 4.18 -2.44 9.38
CA LEU A 154 5.15 -1.35 9.25
C LEU A 154 4.92 -0.26 10.29
N ALA A 155 3.67 0.16 10.52
CA ALA A 155 3.34 1.17 11.54
C ALA A 155 3.80 0.75 12.94
N ARG A 156 3.65 -0.54 13.31
CA ARG A 156 4.10 -1.06 14.60
C ARG A 156 5.63 -1.07 14.71
N ARG A 157 6.33 -1.45 13.65
CA ARG A 157 7.79 -1.58 13.65
C ARG A 157 8.47 -0.21 13.61
N VAL A 158 8.00 0.69 12.76
CA VAL A 158 8.45 2.09 12.79
C VAL A 158 8.21 2.70 14.15
N HIS A 159 7.03 2.52 14.75
CA HIS A 159 6.78 3.00 16.11
C HIS A 159 7.75 2.42 17.15
N ALA A 160 8.02 1.11 17.10
CA ALA A 160 8.93 0.46 18.03
C ALA A 160 10.39 0.94 17.90
N LEU A 161 10.85 1.23 16.68
CA LEU A 161 12.22 1.68 16.42
C LEU A 161 12.43 3.18 16.65
N SER A 162 11.43 4.00 16.29
CA SER A 162 11.55 5.46 16.29
C SER A 162 10.94 6.15 17.51
N GLY A 163 10.06 5.46 18.24
CA GLY A 163 9.17 6.08 19.23
C GLY A 163 8.12 7.02 18.63
N MET A 164 7.98 7.07 17.29
CA MET A 164 7.11 8.03 16.61
C MET A 164 5.66 7.93 17.13
N PRO A 165 5.10 9.03 17.67
CA PRO A 165 3.77 9.00 18.22
C PRO A 165 2.73 8.89 17.11
N TYR A 166 1.55 8.38 17.47
CA TYR A 166 0.36 8.39 16.62
C TYR A 166 0.42 7.57 15.32
N LEU A 167 1.40 6.69 15.11
CA LEU A 167 1.30 5.62 14.11
C LEU A 167 0.43 4.46 14.62
N VAL A 168 0.63 4.10 15.89
CA VAL A 168 -0.14 3.09 16.62
C VAL A 168 -0.55 3.62 17.98
N ARG A 169 -1.73 3.22 18.44
CA ARG A 169 -2.25 3.49 19.77
C ARG A 169 -1.48 2.65 20.79
N ARG A 170 -1.56 3.04 22.07
CA ARG A 170 -1.03 2.24 23.19
C ARG A 170 -1.53 0.78 23.20
N THR A 171 -2.72 0.55 22.65
CA THR A 171 -3.32 -0.78 22.50
C THR A 171 -2.78 -1.59 21.32
N GLY A 172 -1.81 -1.07 20.56
CA GLY A 172 -1.25 -1.72 19.36
C GLY A 172 -2.15 -1.67 18.12
N GLN A 173 -3.25 -0.89 18.18
CA GLN A 173 -4.14 -0.65 17.04
C GLN A 173 -3.66 0.56 16.23
N PRO A 174 -3.80 0.57 14.90
CA PRO A 174 -3.41 1.73 14.10
C PRO A 174 -4.26 2.96 14.45
N TYR A 175 -3.66 4.15 14.36
CA TYR A 175 -4.43 5.38 14.27
C TYR A 175 -5.05 5.51 12.88
N ASP A 176 -5.95 6.48 12.72
CA ASP A 176 -6.29 6.93 11.37
C ASP A 176 -5.07 7.67 10.81
N TRP A 177 -4.42 7.07 9.82
CA TRP A 177 -3.27 7.67 9.17
C TRP A 177 -3.76 8.79 8.26
N SER A 178 -3.69 10.03 8.74
CA SER A 178 -3.95 11.21 7.93
C SER A 178 -2.82 11.40 6.91
N PRO A 179 -3.02 12.24 5.88
CA PRO A 179 -1.94 12.63 4.98
C PRO A 179 -0.70 13.15 5.71
N TYR A 180 -0.87 13.92 6.79
CA TYR A 180 0.23 14.35 7.66
C TYR A 180 1.00 13.17 8.26
N ARG A 181 0.31 12.19 8.87
CA ARG A 181 0.97 11.02 9.48
C ARG A 181 1.70 10.18 8.44
N TYR A 182 1.13 10.04 7.24
CA TYR A 182 1.78 9.35 6.15
C TYR A 182 3.03 10.10 5.65
N CYS A 183 2.97 11.43 5.56
CA CYS A 183 4.14 12.26 5.24
C CYS A 183 5.28 12.07 6.26
N VAL A 184 4.97 12.10 7.56
CA VAL A 184 5.96 11.85 8.62
C VAL A 184 6.55 10.44 8.50
N TYR A 185 5.72 9.44 8.21
CA TYR A 185 6.20 8.08 7.94
C TYR A 185 7.18 8.02 6.76
N LEU A 186 6.82 8.61 5.61
CA LEU A 186 7.69 8.63 4.42
C LEU A 186 9.01 9.34 4.70
N HIS A 187 8.97 10.47 5.40
CA HIS A 187 10.16 11.22 5.76
C HIS A 187 11.11 10.39 6.64
N TRP A 188 10.55 9.71 7.65
CA TRP A 188 11.33 8.83 8.52
C TRP A 188 11.95 7.65 7.76
N MET A 189 11.18 7.01 6.86
CA MET A 189 11.68 5.93 6.02
C MET A 189 12.84 6.40 5.14
N ALA A 190 12.72 7.55 4.50
CA ALA A 190 13.76 8.11 3.64
C ALA A 190 15.04 8.47 4.41
N GLN A 191 14.91 9.12 5.58
CA GLN A 191 16.04 9.44 6.44
C GLN A 191 16.74 8.18 6.95
N THR A 192 15.96 7.19 7.39
CA THR A 192 16.50 5.93 7.92
C THR A 192 17.20 5.13 6.82
N ALA A 193 16.62 5.06 5.63
CA ALA A 193 17.25 4.39 4.48
C ALA A 193 18.56 5.07 4.08
N THR A 194 18.60 6.40 4.09
CA THR A 194 19.82 7.18 3.85
C THR A 194 20.90 6.87 4.89
N ALA A 195 20.54 6.84 6.18
CA ALA A 195 21.47 6.52 7.26
C ALA A 195 22.00 5.09 7.19
N LEU A 196 21.18 4.15 6.71
CA LEU A 196 21.53 2.74 6.50
C LEU A 196 22.15 2.45 5.12
N GLN A 197 22.31 3.47 4.27
CA GLN A 197 22.84 3.36 2.91
C GLN A 197 22.13 2.30 2.05
N CYS A 198 20.80 2.23 2.16
CA CYS A 198 19.95 1.34 1.36
C CYS A 198 18.81 2.12 0.67
N ALA A 199 18.12 1.47 -0.27
CA ALA A 199 16.91 2.04 -0.84
C ALA A 199 15.75 1.98 0.15
N ALA A 200 14.82 2.93 0.10
CA ALA A 200 13.71 2.99 1.06
C ALA A 200 12.75 1.80 0.93
N GLU A 201 12.62 1.23 -0.27
CA GLU A 201 11.85 0.03 -0.56
C GLU A 201 12.52 -1.23 -0.02
N GLU A 202 13.86 -1.27 0.01
CA GLU A 202 14.61 -2.36 0.65
C GLU A 202 14.41 -2.31 2.15
N LEU A 203 14.47 -1.11 2.75
CA LEU A 203 14.18 -0.90 4.16
C LEU A 203 12.75 -1.31 4.50
N GLU A 204 11.77 -0.88 3.70
CA GLU A 204 10.36 -1.25 3.86
C GLU A 204 10.17 -2.76 3.84
N LEU A 205 10.74 -3.46 2.85
CA LEU A 205 10.59 -4.91 2.75
C LEU A 205 11.33 -5.65 3.88
N ALA A 206 12.51 -5.20 4.27
CA ALA A 206 13.23 -5.74 5.42
C ALA A 206 12.40 -5.57 6.71
N MET A 207 11.85 -4.37 6.92
CA MET A 207 10.91 -4.09 8.00
C MET A 207 9.57 -4.79 7.82
N PHE A 208 9.23 -5.40 6.70
CA PHE A 208 8.03 -6.22 6.61
C PHE A 208 8.32 -7.69 6.95
N THR A 209 9.48 -8.20 6.53
CA THR A 209 9.82 -9.63 6.52
C THR A 209 10.64 -10.09 7.72
N LEU A 210 11.52 -9.26 8.26
CA LEU A 210 12.46 -9.66 9.32
C LEU A 210 11.81 -9.71 10.70
N ASP A 211 12.40 -10.40 11.67
CA ASP A 211 11.95 -10.29 13.05
C ASP A 211 12.53 -9.01 13.68
N MET A 212 11.84 -8.41 14.65
CA MET A 212 12.34 -7.23 15.38
C MET A 212 13.69 -7.50 16.09
N ARG A 213 14.00 -8.77 16.36
CA ARG A 213 15.28 -9.22 16.92
C ARG A 213 16.46 -9.05 15.95
N ASP A 214 16.21 -8.89 14.65
CA ASP A 214 17.24 -8.69 13.63
C ASP A 214 17.70 -7.23 13.51
N PHE A 215 17.08 -6.30 14.25
CA PHE A 215 17.36 -4.86 14.22
C PHE A 215 17.99 -4.31 15.52
N ALA A 216 18.24 -5.18 16.51
CA ALA A 216 18.91 -4.85 17.78
C ALA A 216 20.37 -5.29 17.73
#